data_AF-A0A660Y0D3-F1
#
_entry.id   AF-A0A660Y0D3-F1
#
_cell.length_a   1.000
_cell.length_b   1.000
_cell.length_c   1.000
_cell.angle_alpha   90.00
_cell.angle_beta   90.00
_cell.angle_gamma   90.00
#
_symmetry.space_group_name_H-M   'P 1'
#
loop_
_entity.id
_entity.type
_entity.pdbx_description
1 polymer ?
#
loop_
_entity_poly.entity_id
_entity_poly.type
_entity_poly.pdbx_seq_one_letter_code
_entity_poly.pdbx_strand_id
1 'polypeptide(L)'
;EIVSGALQDWDRALIAGQRSFGKGLVQHQFALSDGGALLLTVARYYTPSGRLIQRPYEEESRREYFREGLWEEEMPDTTGPVFFTKRLHRKVYGGGGIWPDLVTKPDSLDTLEAKLYRDRIFLDFAENYVGEHGEFRGSFEEFLTGYEISDGILEEFRSLCEAKGVPISDKVLETHKAFLCTHIKAALAGRIWGDSARYRVALEGDVEVREVMKHFGEAEALLREAGYISD
;
A
#
# COMPACT_ATOMS: atom_id res chain seq x y z
N GLU A 1 11.04 -4.90 -3.67
CA GLU A 1 12.41 -4.33 -3.63
C GLU A 1 13.25 -4.73 -4.83
N ILE A 2 13.60 -6.02 -5.00
CA ILE A 2 14.43 -6.48 -6.14
C ILE A 2 13.81 -6.09 -7.49
N VAL A 3 12.51 -6.38 -7.68
CA VAL A 3 11.78 -6.06 -8.92
C VAL A 3 11.72 -4.55 -9.15
N SER A 4 11.23 -3.78 -8.18
CA SER A 4 11.13 -2.32 -8.25
C SER A 4 12.48 -1.67 -8.55
N GLY A 5 13.53 -2.07 -7.83
CA GLY A 5 14.89 -1.56 -8.03
C GLY A 5 15.46 -1.91 -9.41
N ALA A 6 15.18 -3.11 -9.93
CA ALA A 6 15.60 -3.49 -11.27
C ALA A 6 14.86 -2.70 -12.36
N LEU A 7 13.55 -2.51 -12.24
CA LEU A 7 12.77 -1.71 -13.18
C LEU A 7 13.22 -0.24 -13.18
N GLN A 8 13.45 0.32 -11.99
CA GLN A 8 13.96 1.68 -11.84
C GLN A 8 15.35 1.84 -12.46
N ASP A 9 16.28 0.94 -12.13
CA ASP A 9 17.67 0.99 -12.63
C ASP A 9 17.75 0.84 -14.15
N TRP A 10 16.76 0.19 -14.77
CA TRP A 10 16.70 0.03 -16.22
C TRP A 10 15.87 1.11 -16.92
N ASP A 11 15.37 2.12 -16.21
CA ASP A 11 14.45 3.13 -16.75
C ASP A 11 13.19 2.50 -17.39
N ARG A 12 12.75 1.37 -16.82
CA ARG A 12 11.59 0.60 -17.32
C ARG A 12 10.30 0.91 -16.56
N ALA A 13 10.41 1.59 -15.42
CA ALA A 13 9.28 2.11 -14.67
C ALA A 13 9.70 3.32 -13.84
N LEU A 14 8.75 4.21 -13.59
CA LEU A 14 8.81 5.11 -12.45
C LEU A 14 8.31 4.36 -11.21
N ILE A 15 8.99 4.52 -10.09
CA ILE A 15 8.58 3.96 -8.81
C ILE A 15 7.88 5.06 -8.02
N ALA A 16 6.65 4.80 -7.60
CA ALA A 16 5.91 5.69 -6.71
C ALA A 16 5.68 5.02 -5.35
N GLY A 17 5.54 5.82 -4.31
CA GLY A 17 5.24 5.33 -2.96
C GLY A 17 6.15 5.92 -1.91
N GLN A 18 6.50 5.07 -0.95
CA GLN A 18 7.49 5.32 0.09
C GLN A 18 8.76 4.50 -0.15
N ARG A 19 9.80 4.81 0.63
CA ARG A 19 11.00 3.98 0.67
C ARG A 19 10.63 2.57 1.11
N SER A 20 11.03 1.55 0.36
CA SER A 20 10.81 0.17 0.80
C SER A 20 11.65 -0.19 2.02
N PHE A 21 11.23 -1.25 2.74
CA PHE A 21 11.80 -1.65 4.02
C PHE A 21 13.33 -1.82 4.04
N GLY A 22 13.93 -2.32 2.96
CA GLY A 22 15.37 -2.56 2.85
C GLY A 22 15.83 -3.92 3.35
N LYS A 23 15.07 -4.99 3.09
CA LYS A 23 15.49 -6.37 3.39
C LYS A 23 16.18 -6.97 2.17
N GLY A 24 17.50 -6.79 2.11
CA GLY A 24 18.37 -7.29 1.06
C GLY A 24 19.17 -8.54 1.45
N LEU A 25 18.70 -9.37 2.37
CA LEU A 25 19.42 -10.57 2.84
C LEU A 25 18.83 -11.86 2.24
N VAL A 26 19.71 -12.77 1.82
CA VAL A 26 19.34 -14.15 1.47
C VAL A 26 19.62 -15.05 2.66
N GLN A 27 18.59 -15.72 3.16
CA GLN A 27 18.71 -16.68 4.26
C GLN A 27 18.62 -18.11 3.72
N HIS A 28 19.52 -18.97 4.18
CA HIS A 28 19.52 -20.39 3.90
C HIS A 28 19.28 -21.18 5.20
N GLN A 29 18.45 -22.21 5.13
CA GLN A 29 18.13 -23.07 6.26
C GLN A 29 19.04 -24.30 6.27
N PHE A 30 19.71 -24.54 7.39
CA PHE A 30 20.55 -25.70 7.62
C PHE A 30 19.88 -26.57 8.68
N ALA A 31 19.53 -27.80 8.33
CA ALA A 31 18.95 -28.75 9.28
C ALA A 31 19.98 -29.14 10.35
N LEU A 32 19.53 -29.23 11.60
CA LEU A 32 20.30 -29.69 12.74
C LEU A 32 19.92 -31.13 13.10
N SER A 33 20.83 -31.84 13.77
CA SER A 33 20.66 -33.26 14.09
C SER A 33 19.54 -33.55 15.11
N ASP A 34 19.13 -32.55 15.88
CA ASP A 34 18.03 -32.62 16.85
C ASP A 34 16.66 -32.31 16.22
N GLY A 35 16.59 -32.14 14.89
CA GLY A 35 15.38 -31.75 14.17
C GLY A 35 15.14 -30.23 14.14
N GLY A 36 16.02 -29.44 14.77
CA GLY A 36 16.03 -27.98 14.64
C GLY A 36 16.57 -27.50 13.29
N ALA A 37 16.63 -26.18 13.12
CA ALA A 37 17.25 -25.58 11.94
C ALA A 37 17.95 -24.25 12.25
N LEU A 38 19.09 -24.03 11.61
CA LEU A 38 19.82 -22.77 11.62
C LEU A 38 19.48 -21.97 10.36
N LEU A 39 18.89 -20.78 10.52
CA LEU A 39 18.76 -19.81 9.43
C LEU A 39 20.02 -18.93 9.40
N LEU A 40 20.82 -19.06 8.35
CA LEU A 40 22.03 -18.29 8.16
C LEU A 40 21.90 -17.39 6.93
N THR A 41 22.25 -16.12 7.09
CA THR A 41 22.37 -15.20 5.95
C THR A 41 23.60 -15.54 5.13
N VAL A 42 23.41 -15.88 3.85
CA VAL A 42 24.49 -16.34 2.96
C VAL A 42 24.83 -15.36 1.85
N ALA A 43 23.96 -14.39 1.55
CA ALA A 43 24.20 -13.40 0.51
C ALA A 43 23.43 -12.10 0.73
N ARG A 44 23.76 -11.08 -0.07
CA ARG A 44 23.10 -9.78 -0.12
C ARG A 44 22.62 -9.48 -1.54
N TYR A 45 21.46 -8.84 -1.64
CA TYR A 45 20.93 -8.36 -2.92
C TYR A 45 21.43 -6.96 -3.26
N TYR A 46 21.86 -6.81 -4.51
CA TYR A 46 22.20 -5.55 -5.13
C TYR A 46 21.30 -5.33 -6.34
N THR A 47 20.88 -4.10 -6.58
CA THR A 47 20.18 -3.72 -7.82
C THR A 47 21.16 -3.71 -9.00
N PRO A 48 20.70 -3.69 -10.27
CA PRO A 48 21.58 -3.66 -11.44
C PRO A 48 22.61 -2.51 -11.43
N SER A 49 22.26 -1.34 -10.90
CA SER A 49 23.15 -0.19 -10.72
C SER A 49 24.11 -0.31 -9.55
N GLY A 50 24.09 -1.44 -8.82
CA GLY A 50 25.01 -1.72 -7.72
C GLY A 50 24.55 -1.18 -6.37
N ARG A 51 23.27 -0.84 -6.21
CA ARG A 51 22.74 -0.34 -4.94
C ARG A 51 22.51 -1.50 -3.99
N LEU A 52 23.09 -1.45 -2.79
CA LEU A 52 22.78 -2.41 -1.73
C LEU A 52 21.36 -2.15 -1.22
N ILE A 53 20.49 -3.15 -1.32
CA ILE A 53 19.10 -3.06 -0.82
C ILE A 53 19.07 -3.16 0.71
N GLN A 54 20.00 -3.91 1.31
CA GLN A 54 20.00 -4.11 2.75
C GLN A 54 20.29 -2.80 3.49
N ARG A 55 19.37 -2.39 4.35
CA ARG A 55 19.60 -1.29 5.29
C ARG A 55 20.60 -1.68 6.39
N PRO A 56 21.27 -0.72 7.04
CA PRO A 56 22.10 -0.97 8.22
C PRO A 56 21.30 -1.64 9.37
N TYR A 57 21.96 -2.47 10.17
CA TYR A 57 21.36 -3.21 11.30
C TYR A 57 22.37 -3.46 12.45
N GLU A 58 23.25 -2.48 12.69
CA GLU A 58 24.29 -2.52 13.74
C GLU A 58 23.71 -2.62 15.17
N GLU A 59 24.56 -2.82 16.19
CA GLU A 59 24.11 -3.25 17.53
C GLU A 59 23.09 -2.32 18.20
N GLU A 60 23.24 -0.99 18.11
CA GLU A 60 22.24 -0.04 18.61
C GLU A 60 20.90 -0.12 17.84
N SER A 61 20.93 -0.40 16.54
CA SER A 61 19.75 -0.41 15.66
C SER A 61 19.13 -1.80 15.46
N ARG A 62 19.71 -2.87 16.02
CA ARG A 62 19.21 -4.24 15.82
C ARG A 62 17.80 -4.43 16.38
N ARG A 63 17.49 -3.89 17.56
CA ARG A 63 16.13 -3.96 18.14
C ARG A 63 15.11 -3.19 17.31
N GLU A 64 15.51 -2.04 16.78
CA GLU A 64 14.69 -1.20 15.92
C GLU A 64 14.51 -1.83 14.53
N TYR A 65 15.54 -2.51 14.02
CA TYR A 65 15.49 -3.28 12.78
C TYR A 65 14.42 -4.39 12.83
N PHE A 66 14.28 -5.05 13.98
CA PHE A 66 13.28 -6.13 14.16
C PHE A 66 11.94 -5.65 14.71
N ARG A 67 11.82 -4.37 15.09
CA ARG A 67 10.53 -3.77 15.47
C ARG A 67 9.81 -3.36 14.20
N GLU A 68 9.00 -4.26 13.66
CA GLU A 68 8.18 -4.02 12.47
C GLU A 68 7.33 -2.73 12.65
N GLY A 69 7.46 -1.78 11.71
CA GLY A 69 6.42 -0.77 11.45
C GLY A 69 6.43 0.54 12.24
N LEU A 70 7.48 0.90 12.97
CA LEU A 70 7.56 2.20 13.65
C LEU A 70 8.80 2.99 13.20
N TRP A 71 8.76 3.45 11.96
CA TRP A 71 9.71 4.45 11.48
C TRP A 71 8.96 5.74 11.21
N GLU A 72 9.41 6.83 11.83
CA GLU A 72 9.07 8.16 11.32
C GLU A 72 9.75 8.30 9.97
N GLU A 73 8.95 8.41 8.92
CA GLU A 73 9.45 8.56 7.56
C GLU A 73 9.99 9.98 7.37
N GLU A 74 11.30 10.11 7.49
CA GLU A 74 11.98 11.27 6.96
C GLU A 74 11.96 11.24 5.42
N MET A 75 11.89 12.44 4.84
CA MET A 75 12.01 12.67 3.40
C MET A 75 13.17 11.88 2.78
N PRO A 76 13.17 11.60 1.46
CA PRO A 76 14.30 11.00 0.76
C PRO A 76 15.61 11.52 1.31
N ASP A 77 16.33 10.63 1.99
CA ASP A 77 17.64 10.92 2.48
C ASP A 77 18.56 11.05 1.27
N THR A 78 18.55 12.25 0.68
CA THR A 78 19.40 12.66 -0.43
C THR A 78 20.87 12.72 -0.02
N THR A 79 21.19 12.45 1.26
CA THR A 79 22.55 12.24 1.75
C THR A 79 23.04 10.80 1.56
N GLY A 80 22.16 9.87 1.19
CA GLY A 80 22.51 8.50 0.85
C GLY A 80 23.41 8.40 -0.40
N PRO A 81 24.11 7.28 -0.60
CA PRO A 81 25.01 7.11 -1.74
C PRO A 81 24.27 7.25 -3.07
N VAL A 82 24.83 8.07 -3.97
CA VAL A 82 24.26 8.36 -5.28
C VAL A 82 24.71 7.33 -6.31
N PHE A 83 23.75 6.82 -7.07
CA PHE A 83 23.94 5.92 -8.20
C PHE A 83 23.20 6.47 -9.42
N PHE A 84 23.37 5.78 -10.56
CA PHE A 84 22.74 6.18 -11.82
C PHE A 84 22.06 4.98 -12.46
N THR A 85 20.92 5.22 -13.10
CA THR A 85 20.26 4.21 -13.93
C THR A 85 21.13 3.86 -15.14
N LYS A 86 20.85 2.70 -15.75
CA LYS A 86 21.70 2.09 -16.77
C LYS A 86 21.52 2.68 -18.16
N ARG A 87 20.36 3.23 -18.48
CA ARG A 87 20.07 3.76 -19.83
C ARG A 87 20.16 5.27 -19.86
N LEU A 88 19.33 5.93 -19.05
CA LEU A 88 19.19 7.38 -19.07
C LEU A 88 20.13 8.08 -18.10
N HIS A 89 20.89 7.33 -17.30
CA HIS A 89 21.77 7.87 -16.26
C HIS A 89 21.04 8.84 -15.31
N ARG A 90 19.78 8.57 -15.00
CA ARG A 90 19.02 9.32 -13.99
C ARG A 90 19.62 9.05 -12.62
N LYS A 91 19.63 10.06 -11.77
CA LYS A 91 20.10 9.95 -10.40
C LYS A 91 19.15 9.08 -9.58
N VAL A 92 19.68 8.07 -8.91
CA VAL A 92 18.95 7.21 -7.98
C VAL A 92 19.76 7.01 -6.70
N TYR A 93 19.10 6.78 -5.58
CA TYR A 93 19.75 6.71 -4.27
C TYR A 93 19.83 5.27 -3.76
N GLY A 94 20.94 4.95 -3.10
CA GLY A 94 21.11 3.73 -2.31
C GLY A 94 20.94 4.01 -0.80
N GLY A 95 21.53 3.15 0.04
CA GLY A 95 21.53 3.33 1.50
C GLY A 95 20.48 2.50 2.24
N GLY A 96 19.85 1.52 1.59
CA GLY A 96 18.83 0.63 2.15
C GLY A 96 17.47 0.85 1.48
N GLY A 97 16.78 -0.21 1.11
CA GLY A 97 15.52 -0.12 0.37
C GLY A 97 15.65 0.48 -1.02
N ILE A 98 14.51 0.65 -1.68
CA ILE A 98 14.36 1.36 -2.95
C ILE A 98 13.66 2.67 -2.65
N TRP A 99 14.34 3.78 -2.97
CA TRP A 99 13.73 5.10 -2.95
C TRP A 99 12.86 5.29 -4.20
N PRO A 100 11.62 5.75 -4.05
CA PRO A 100 10.74 6.02 -5.18
C PRO A 100 11.21 7.25 -5.97
N ASP A 101 10.88 7.28 -7.26
CA ASP A 101 10.99 8.48 -8.11
C ASP A 101 9.92 9.51 -7.73
N LEU A 102 8.73 9.03 -7.34
CA LEU A 102 7.58 9.83 -6.92
C LEU A 102 7.25 9.52 -5.46
N VAL A 103 7.61 10.40 -4.53
CA VAL A 103 7.31 10.22 -3.12
C VAL A 103 5.85 10.60 -2.86
N THR A 104 5.07 9.65 -2.36
CA THR A 104 3.69 9.86 -1.90
C THR A 104 3.66 9.90 -0.38
N LYS A 105 2.60 10.48 0.18
CA LYS A 105 2.38 10.41 1.62
C LYS A 105 1.77 9.05 1.97
N PRO A 106 2.13 8.47 3.13
CA PRO A 106 1.44 7.30 3.64
C PRO A 106 -0.06 7.52 3.65
N ASP A 107 -0.82 6.59 3.08
CA ASP A 107 -2.22 6.39 3.47
C ASP A 107 -2.24 5.62 4.80
N SER A 108 -1.89 6.33 5.87
CA SER A 108 -1.93 5.77 7.22
C SER A 108 -3.34 5.91 7.76
N LEU A 109 -3.98 4.77 8.01
CA LEU A 109 -5.23 4.73 8.76
C LEU A 109 -5.02 5.36 10.13
N ASP A 110 -5.96 6.21 10.53
CA ASP A 110 -5.97 6.73 11.88
C ASP A 110 -6.38 5.64 12.91
N THR A 111 -6.39 6.00 14.19
CA THR A 111 -6.72 5.02 15.26
C THR A 111 -8.13 4.46 15.14
N LEU A 112 -9.09 5.26 14.66
CA LEU A 112 -10.47 4.83 14.47
C LEU A 112 -10.58 3.92 13.25
N GLU A 113 -10.06 4.36 12.11
CA GLU A 113 -10.08 3.65 10.84
C GLU A 113 -9.42 2.28 10.96
N ALA A 114 -8.25 2.22 11.59
CA ALA A 114 -7.54 0.98 11.89
C ALA A 114 -8.36 0.06 12.82
N LYS A 115 -9.12 0.62 13.76
CA LYS A 115 -10.00 -0.14 14.65
C LYS A 115 -11.20 -0.71 13.88
N LEU A 116 -11.86 0.09 13.05
CA LEU A 116 -13.00 -0.35 12.22
C LEU A 116 -12.62 -1.55 11.33
N TYR A 117 -11.41 -1.53 10.78
CA TYR A 117 -10.86 -2.65 10.01
C TYR A 117 -10.53 -3.87 10.86
N ARG A 118 -9.79 -3.68 11.96
CA ARG A 118 -9.37 -4.77 12.87
C ARG A 118 -10.57 -5.52 13.44
N ASP A 119 -11.61 -4.78 13.81
CA ASP A 119 -12.83 -5.30 14.40
C ASP A 119 -13.85 -5.76 13.33
N ARG A 120 -13.44 -5.74 12.04
CA ARG A 120 -14.20 -6.20 10.86
C ARG A 120 -15.56 -5.52 10.68
N ILE A 121 -15.73 -4.30 11.17
CA ILE A 121 -17.03 -3.61 11.24
C ILE A 121 -17.65 -3.41 9.86
N PHE A 122 -16.85 -3.06 8.84
CA PHE A 122 -17.33 -2.90 7.47
C PHE A 122 -17.89 -4.20 6.86
N LEU A 123 -17.25 -5.33 7.12
CA LEU A 123 -17.69 -6.63 6.59
C LEU A 123 -18.99 -7.07 7.26
N ASP A 124 -19.08 -6.89 8.58
CA ASP A 124 -20.27 -7.23 9.34
C ASP A 124 -21.45 -6.32 8.95
N PHE A 125 -21.18 -5.04 8.69
CA PHE A 125 -22.18 -4.13 8.14
C PHE A 125 -22.70 -4.61 6.79
N ALA A 126 -21.82 -4.95 5.86
CA ALA A 126 -22.21 -5.39 4.53
C ALA A 126 -23.03 -6.69 4.56
N GLU A 127 -22.70 -7.64 5.44
CA GLU A 127 -23.48 -8.88 5.64
C GLU A 127 -24.90 -8.56 6.11
N ASN A 128 -25.03 -7.75 7.16
CA ASN A 128 -26.34 -7.40 7.73
C ASN A 128 -27.17 -6.58 6.73
N TYR A 129 -26.56 -5.57 6.11
CA TYR A 129 -27.25 -4.67 5.18
C TYR A 129 -27.78 -5.42 3.96
N VAL A 130 -26.97 -6.30 3.36
CA VAL A 130 -27.42 -7.14 2.24
C VAL A 130 -28.48 -8.15 2.67
N GLY A 131 -28.38 -8.70 3.89
CA GLY A 131 -29.38 -9.59 4.45
C GLY A 131 -30.75 -8.94 4.65
N GLU A 132 -30.78 -7.67 5.05
CA GLU A 132 -32.01 -6.92 5.36
C GLU A 132 -32.61 -6.22 4.14
N HIS A 133 -31.78 -5.58 3.31
CA HIS A 133 -32.21 -4.75 2.18
C HIS A 133 -32.13 -5.47 0.82
N GLY A 134 -31.46 -6.64 0.78
CA GLY A 134 -31.20 -7.38 -0.44
C GLY A 134 -29.96 -6.89 -1.20
N GLU A 135 -29.56 -7.67 -2.19
CA GLU A 135 -28.41 -7.36 -3.05
C GLU A 135 -28.74 -6.28 -4.09
N PHE A 136 -27.72 -5.51 -4.49
CA PHE A 136 -27.82 -4.60 -5.61
C PHE A 136 -28.11 -5.38 -6.90
N ARG A 137 -29.16 -5.01 -7.62
CA ARG A 137 -29.67 -5.80 -8.77
C ARG A 137 -28.99 -5.52 -10.11
N GLY A 138 -28.12 -4.52 -10.18
CA GLY A 138 -27.39 -4.16 -11.39
C GLY A 138 -26.06 -4.87 -11.53
N SER A 139 -25.30 -4.50 -12.56
CA SER A 139 -23.92 -4.97 -12.75
C SER A 139 -22.95 -4.29 -11.77
N PHE A 140 -21.77 -4.90 -11.60
CA PHE A 140 -20.71 -4.30 -10.80
C PHE A 140 -20.28 -2.92 -11.34
N GLU A 141 -20.24 -2.70 -12.66
CA GLU A 141 -19.83 -1.42 -13.24
C GLU A 141 -20.87 -0.32 -12.98
N GLU A 142 -22.17 -0.65 -12.99
CA GLU A 142 -23.25 0.27 -12.60
C GLU A 142 -23.14 0.62 -11.10
N PHE A 143 -22.80 -0.35 -10.25
CA PHE A 143 -22.55 -0.10 -8.83
C PHE A 143 -21.30 0.77 -8.62
N LEU A 144 -20.21 0.46 -9.31
CA LEU A 144 -18.94 1.16 -9.19
C LEU A 144 -19.11 2.65 -9.53
N THR A 145 -19.78 2.95 -10.64
CA THR A 145 -19.92 4.32 -11.16
C THR A 145 -21.12 5.09 -10.63
N GLY A 146 -22.23 4.41 -10.27
CA GLY A 146 -23.50 5.06 -9.98
C GLY A 146 -24.05 4.88 -8.56
N TYR A 147 -23.52 3.95 -7.76
CA TYR A 147 -24.01 3.73 -6.39
C TYR A 147 -23.26 4.61 -5.38
N GLU A 148 -24.01 5.40 -4.60
CA GLU A 148 -23.46 6.23 -3.53
C GLU A 148 -24.03 5.83 -2.17
N ILE A 149 -23.20 5.95 -1.13
CA ILE A 149 -23.63 5.72 0.25
C ILE A 149 -24.42 6.93 0.71
N SER A 150 -25.72 6.73 0.92
CA SER A 150 -26.62 7.78 1.42
C SER A 150 -26.40 8.05 2.91
N ASP A 151 -26.86 9.21 3.37
CA ASP A 151 -26.81 9.55 4.81
C ASP A 151 -27.59 8.54 5.68
N GLY A 152 -28.63 7.90 5.13
CA GLY A 152 -29.35 6.83 5.82
C GLY A 152 -28.48 5.58 6.07
N ILE A 153 -27.72 5.16 5.05
CA ILE A 153 -26.79 4.02 5.17
C ILE A 153 -25.68 4.35 6.17
N LEU A 154 -25.20 5.60 6.17
CA LEU A 154 -24.21 6.05 7.17
C LEU A 154 -24.75 6.00 8.60
N GLU A 155 -26.02 6.33 8.82
CA GLU A 155 -26.63 6.27 10.15
C GLU A 155 -26.87 4.82 10.62
N GLU A 156 -27.24 3.92 9.71
CA GLU A 156 -27.28 2.47 9.97
C GLU A 156 -25.88 1.94 10.35
N PHE A 157 -24.84 2.37 9.63
CA PHE A 157 -23.46 2.00 9.95
C PHE A 157 -23.03 2.54 11.31
N ARG A 158 -23.37 3.79 11.63
CA ARG A 158 -23.12 4.39 12.96
C ARG A 158 -23.78 3.60 14.08
N SER A 159 -25.04 3.18 13.88
CA SER A 159 -25.77 2.36 14.85
C SER A 159 -25.07 1.03 15.12
N LEU A 160 -24.52 0.38 14.07
CA LEU A 160 -23.71 -0.83 14.24
C LEU A 160 -22.42 -0.56 15.00
N CYS A 161 -21.74 0.56 14.71
CA CYS A 161 -20.52 0.95 15.40
C CYS A 161 -20.76 1.17 16.90
N GLU A 162 -21.87 1.82 17.28
CA GLU A 162 -22.28 1.98 18.67
C GLU A 162 -22.54 0.63 19.35
N ALA A 163 -23.27 -0.28 18.69
CA ALA A 163 -23.53 -1.62 19.21
C ALA A 163 -22.25 -2.45 19.42
N LYS A 164 -21.21 -2.20 18.62
CA LYS A 164 -19.89 -2.84 18.73
C LYS A 164 -18.90 -2.11 19.66
N GLY A 165 -19.33 -1.04 20.35
CA GLY A 165 -18.49 -0.30 21.28
C GLY A 165 -17.48 0.64 20.61
N VAL A 166 -17.77 1.12 19.41
CA VAL A 166 -16.99 2.11 18.66
C VAL A 166 -17.89 3.29 18.28
N PRO A 167 -18.39 4.09 19.24
CA PRO A 167 -19.32 5.17 18.93
C PRO A 167 -18.67 6.23 18.03
N ILE A 168 -19.39 6.64 16.98
CA ILE A 168 -18.95 7.69 16.05
C ILE A 168 -19.77 8.95 16.34
N SER A 169 -19.12 10.00 16.83
CA SER A 169 -19.77 11.31 17.04
C SER A 169 -19.96 12.05 15.71
N ASP A 170 -20.87 13.03 15.67
CA ASP A 170 -21.15 13.80 14.44
C ASP A 170 -19.90 14.49 13.87
N LYS A 171 -19.02 15.01 14.75
CA LYS A 171 -17.75 15.61 14.34
C LYS A 171 -16.81 14.60 13.67
N VAL A 172 -16.77 13.37 14.18
CA VAL A 172 -15.96 12.29 13.61
C VAL A 172 -16.56 11.84 12.29
N LEU A 173 -17.89 11.69 12.22
CA LEU A 173 -18.58 11.36 10.98
C LEU A 173 -18.28 12.39 9.88
N GLU A 174 -18.32 13.68 10.19
CA GLU A 174 -18.00 14.76 9.25
C GLU A 174 -16.53 14.69 8.78
N THR A 175 -15.61 14.42 9.70
CA THR A 175 -14.18 14.32 9.40
C THR A 175 -13.85 13.10 8.52
N HIS A 176 -14.47 11.95 8.77
CA HIS A 176 -14.16 10.67 8.12
C HIS A 176 -15.19 10.26 7.06
N LYS A 177 -16.13 11.14 6.67
CA LYS A 177 -17.25 10.79 5.78
C LYS A 177 -16.78 10.13 4.49
N ALA A 178 -15.78 10.71 3.82
CA ALA A 178 -15.27 10.18 2.55
C ALA A 178 -14.65 8.78 2.70
N PHE A 179 -13.89 8.57 3.77
CA PHE A 179 -13.31 7.28 4.12
C PHE A 179 -14.42 6.25 4.36
N LEU A 180 -15.36 6.55 5.26
CA LEU A 180 -16.45 5.67 5.64
C LEU A 180 -17.32 5.29 4.44
N CYS A 181 -17.72 6.25 3.61
CA CYS A 181 -18.50 5.97 2.40
C CYS A 181 -17.77 5.03 1.45
N THR A 182 -16.49 5.28 1.18
CA THR A 182 -15.67 4.44 0.29
C THR A 182 -15.61 3.01 0.82
N HIS A 183 -15.41 2.85 2.12
CA HIS A 183 -15.16 1.57 2.78
C HIS A 183 -16.42 0.75 2.99
N ILE A 184 -17.55 1.41 3.29
CA ILE A 184 -18.87 0.79 3.29
C ILE A 184 -19.20 0.31 1.87
N LYS A 185 -19.04 1.17 0.85
CA LYS A 185 -19.29 0.79 -0.56
C LYS A 185 -18.42 -0.39 -0.98
N ALA A 186 -17.14 -0.38 -0.59
CA ALA A 186 -16.21 -1.46 -0.87
C ALA A 186 -16.63 -2.77 -0.19
N ALA A 187 -17.06 -2.72 1.07
CA ALA A 187 -17.54 -3.91 1.79
C ALA A 187 -18.82 -4.48 1.16
N LEU A 188 -19.77 -3.63 0.76
CA LEU A 188 -20.97 -4.05 0.02
C LEU A 188 -20.60 -4.72 -1.30
N ALA A 189 -19.69 -4.12 -2.09
CA ALA A 189 -19.20 -4.73 -3.32
C ALA A 189 -18.52 -6.09 -3.07
N GLY A 190 -17.73 -6.17 -2.00
CA GLY A 190 -17.10 -7.41 -1.55
C GLY A 190 -18.12 -8.50 -1.21
N ARG A 191 -19.22 -8.12 -0.58
CA ARG A 191 -20.27 -9.05 -0.20
C ARG A 191 -21.06 -9.60 -1.39
N ILE A 192 -21.24 -8.80 -2.45
CA ILE A 192 -22.05 -9.17 -3.63
C ILE A 192 -21.20 -9.85 -4.70
N TRP A 193 -20.00 -9.32 -5.00
CA TRP A 193 -19.16 -9.79 -6.13
C TRP A 193 -17.79 -10.33 -5.71
N GLY A 194 -17.49 -10.38 -4.41
CA GLY A 194 -16.24 -10.92 -3.88
C GLY A 194 -15.09 -9.92 -3.78
N ASP A 195 -13.95 -10.41 -3.31
CA ASP A 195 -12.81 -9.58 -2.89
C ASP A 195 -12.26 -8.67 -4.00
N SER A 196 -12.23 -9.13 -5.25
CA SER A 196 -11.77 -8.31 -6.38
C SER A 196 -12.62 -7.05 -6.57
N ALA A 197 -13.93 -7.14 -6.36
CA ALA A 197 -14.83 -6.00 -6.44
C ALA A 197 -14.64 -5.04 -5.26
N ARG A 198 -14.44 -5.57 -4.04
CA ARG A 198 -14.08 -4.76 -2.86
C ARG A 198 -12.84 -3.92 -3.13
N TYR A 199 -11.76 -4.54 -3.61
CA TYR A 199 -10.51 -3.83 -3.88
C TYR A 199 -10.68 -2.79 -5.00
N ARG A 200 -11.40 -3.10 -6.08
CA ARG A 200 -11.67 -2.11 -7.14
C ARG A 200 -12.39 -0.87 -6.63
N VAL A 201 -13.38 -1.02 -5.75
CA VAL A 201 -14.07 0.12 -5.14
C VAL A 201 -13.17 0.89 -4.17
N ALA A 202 -12.39 0.20 -3.35
CA ALA A 202 -11.48 0.85 -2.41
C ALA A 202 -10.46 1.74 -3.14
N LEU A 203 -9.94 1.28 -4.28
CA LEU A 203 -9.00 2.03 -5.12
C LEU A 203 -9.59 3.34 -5.67
N GLU A 204 -10.91 3.43 -5.89
CA GLU A 204 -11.53 4.68 -6.35
C GLU A 204 -11.39 5.80 -5.33
N GLY A 205 -11.36 5.49 -4.03
CA GLY A 205 -11.23 6.47 -2.95
C GLY A 205 -9.79 6.70 -2.48
N ASP A 206 -8.85 5.90 -2.98
CA ASP A 206 -7.45 5.91 -2.55
C ASP A 206 -6.71 7.14 -3.07
N VAL A 207 -6.21 7.96 -2.14
CA VAL A 207 -5.54 9.23 -2.45
C VAL A 207 -4.19 8.99 -3.13
N GLU A 208 -3.46 7.95 -2.72
CA GLU A 208 -2.18 7.59 -3.30
C GLU A 208 -2.36 7.14 -4.75
N VAL A 209 -3.30 6.24 -5.01
CA VAL A 209 -3.60 5.76 -6.37
C VAL A 209 -4.01 6.92 -7.27
N ARG A 210 -4.92 7.79 -6.81
CA ARG A 210 -5.33 8.98 -7.58
C ARG A 210 -4.18 9.92 -7.91
N GLU A 211 -3.22 10.07 -7.00
CA GLU A 211 -2.04 10.88 -7.25
C GLU A 211 -1.13 10.22 -8.29
N VAL A 212 -0.78 8.95 -8.09
CA VAL A 212 0.12 8.20 -8.99
C VAL A 212 -0.45 8.09 -10.41
N MET A 213 -1.77 7.97 -10.55
CA MET A 213 -2.43 7.91 -11.86
C MET A 213 -2.17 9.14 -12.74
N LYS A 214 -1.84 10.30 -12.16
CA LYS A 214 -1.49 11.52 -12.90
C LYS A 214 -0.15 11.42 -13.65
N HIS A 215 0.72 10.51 -13.24
CA HIS A 215 2.09 10.39 -13.75
C HIS A 215 2.28 9.31 -14.82
N PHE A 216 1.19 8.69 -15.32
CA PHE A 216 1.30 7.70 -16.40
C PHE A 216 1.90 8.29 -17.69
N GLY A 217 1.62 9.56 -17.98
CA GLY A 217 2.25 10.26 -19.11
C GLY A 217 3.77 10.40 -18.95
N GLU A 218 4.25 10.67 -17.73
CA GLU A 218 5.70 10.71 -17.43
C GLU A 218 6.33 9.33 -17.52
N ALA A 219 5.64 8.28 -17.06
CA ALA A 219 6.10 6.91 -17.19
C ALA A 219 6.20 6.49 -18.66
N GLU A 220 5.25 6.89 -19.50
CA GLU A 220 5.30 6.64 -20.94
C GLU A 220 6.43 7.41 -21.62
N ALA A 221 6.62 8.69 -21.27
CA ALA A 221 7.73 9.50 -21.77
C ALA A 221 9.09 8.90 -21.39
N LEU A 222 9.25 8.41 -20.15
CA LEU A 222 10.44 7.71 -19.70
C LEU A 222 10.74 6.49 -20.60
N LEU A 223 9.72 5.70 -20.92
CA LEU A 223 9.88 4.52 -21.77
C LEU A 223 10.28 4.88 -23.21
N ARG A 224 9.75 5.98 -23.75
CA ARG A 224 10.13 6.52 -25.06
C ARG A 224 11.58 6.98 -25.06
N GLU A 225 11.97 7.80 -24.08
CA GLU A 225 13.32 8.32 -23.93
C GLU A 225 14.35 7.19 -23.75
N ALA A 226 14.02 6.16 -22.96
CA ALA A 226 14.87 4.99 -22.77
C ALA A 226 14.91 4.03 -23.98
N GLY A 227 14.11 4.29 -25.02
CA GLY A 227 14.06 3.52 -26.26
C GLY A 227 13.34 2.18 -26.13
N TYR A 228 12.40 2.04 -25.20
CA TYR A 228 11.60 0.82 -25.03
C TYR A 228 10.34 0.78 -25.89
N ILE A 229 9.81 1.95 -26.25
CA ILE A 229 8.63 2.11 -27.11
C ILE A 229 8.89 3.23 -28.12
N SER A 230 8.29 3.13 -29.30
CA SER A 230 8.37 4.14 -30.35
C SER A 230 7.34 5.25 -30.14
N ASP A 231 7.57 6.40 -30.78
CA ASP A 231 6.60 7.48 -31.01
C ASP A 231 5.21 6.96 -31.44
#